data_AF-A0A972VLQ7-F1
#
_entry.id   AF-A0A972VLQ7-F1
#
_cell.length_a   1.000
_cell.length_b   1.000
_cell.length_c   1.000
_cell.angle_alpha   90.00
_cell.angle_beta   90.00
_cell.angle_gamma   90.00
#
_symmetry.space_group_name_H-M   'P 1'
#
loop_
_entity.id
_entity.type
_entity.pdbx_description
1 polymer ?
#
loop_
_entity_poly.entity_id
_entity_poly.type
_entity_poly.pdbx_seq_one_letter_code
_entity_poly.pdbx_strand_id
1 'polypeptide(L)'
;MKKHILLLLIYFEVGLISGQTIYPADSLLADTDVSLFKKMAILPIAGWQRISYNTNFFNCQFYPSCSNYGVNAIHDHGLIQGSIMASDRIVRCNPAAYYYHLKANMDIGSFGYLVDPVTPKTTLESRKIKSPLIAAGLSTIVPGLGRAYCGRIYEGLLGGLMTVLVGQIAWNAAQEKRPIKAPIFTTLFAVYYGGEIYGAYRTAKYYNPIQIQKEKP
;
A
#
# COMPACT_ATOMS: atom_id res chain seq x y z
N MET A 1 12.65 23.75 17.00
CA MET A 1 11.89 22.59 17.49
C MET A 1 10.47 22.96 17.97
N LYS A 2 10.30 23.87 18.94
CA LYS A 2 8.99 24.28 19.48
C LYS A 2 7.96 24.76 18.43
N LYS A 3 8.39 25.57 17.44
CA LYS A 3 7.50 26.07 16.36
C LYS A 3 6.94 24.96 15.46
N HIS A 4 7.70 23.91 15.17
CA HIS A 4 7.23 22.80 14.33
C HIS A 4 6.26 21.89 15.08
N ILE A 5 6.48 21.66 16.38
CA ILE A 5 5.56 20.91 17.23
C ILE A 5 4.21 21.64 17.32
N LEU A 6 4.23 22.96 17.52
CA LEU A 6 3.00 23.76 17.55
C LEU A 6 2.24 23.69 16.22
N LEU A 7 2.91 23.76 15.07
CA LEU A 7 2.27 23.62 13.76
C LEU A 7 1.66 22.23 13.53
N LEU A 8 2.31 21.16 14.02
CA LEU A 8 1.77 19.80 13.94
C LEU A 8 0.54 19.62 14.83
N LEU A 9 0.54 20.21 16.03
CA LEU A 9 -0.61 20.19 16.93
C LEU A 9 -1.79 20.97 16.34
N ILE A 10 -1.54 22.16 15.79
CA ILE A 10 -2.57 22.95 15.10
C ILE A 10 -3.12 22.18 13.89
N TYR A 11 -2.26 21.58 13.07
CA TYR A 11 -2.70 20.75 11.94
C TYR A 11 -3.57 19.58 12.39
N PHE A 12 -3.19 18.94 13.50
CA PHE A 12 -3.94 17.83 14.07
C PHE A 12 -5.32 18.26 14.58
N GLU A 13 -5.38 19.33 15.38
CA GLU A 13 -6.64 19.88 15.91
C GLU A 13 -7.57 20.35 14.80
N VAL A 14 -7.05 21.15 13.85
CA VAL A 14 -7.82 21.61 12.67
C VAL A 14 -8.30 20.42 11.85
N GLY A 15 -7.46 19.40 11.67
CA GLY A 15 -7.77 18.20 10.91
C GLY A 15 -8.92 17.38 11.48
N LEU A 16 -9.03 17.30 12.81
CA LEU A 16 -10.14 16.65 13.52
C LEU A 16 -11.42 17.47 13.44
N ILE A 17 -11.33 18.80 13.61
CA ILE A 17 -12.49 19.70 13.56
C ILE A 17 -13.09 19.77 12.14
N SER A 18 -12.23 19.67 11.12
CA SER A 18 -12.64 19.77 9.71
C SER A 18 -13.04 18.43 9.08
N GLY A 19 -13.30 17.38 9.86
CA GLY A 19 -13.72 16.08 9.32
C GLY A 19 -15.08 16.20 8.61
N GLN A 20 -15.12 15.87 7.32
CA GLN A 20 -16.34 15.87 6.52
C GLN A 20 -16.73 14.43 6.13
N THR A 21 -17.98 14.03 6.32
CA THR A 21 -18.47 12.68 5.95
C THR A 21 -18.41 12.36 4.45
N ILE A 22 -18.02 13.34 3.63
CA ILE A 22 -17.83 13.23 2.18
C ILE A 22 -16.61 12.37 1.85
N TYR A 23 -15.57 12.39 2.70
CA TYR A 23 -14.34 11.62 2.47
C TYR A 23 -14.33 10.38 3.37
N PRO A 24 -14.14 9.15 2.83
CA PRO A 24 -14.21 7.92 3.60
C PRO A 24 -13.34 7.89 4.86
N ALA A 25 -12.14 8.49 4.81
CA ALA A 25 -11.22 8.54 5.94
C ALA A 25 -11.72 9.44 7.08
N ASP A 26 -12.45 10.50 6.75
CA ASP A 26 -12.95 11.48 7.73
C ASP A 26 -14.01 10.86 8.64
N SER A 27 -14.76 9.85 8.17
CA SER A 27 -15.69 9.08 9.00
C SER A 27 -15.00 8.43 10.20
N LEU A 28 -13.76 7.93 10.03
CA LEU A 28 -12.97 7.35 11.13
C LEU A 28 -12.33 8.41 12.04
N LEU A 29 -12.15 9.64 11.55
CA LEU A 29 -11.70 10.75 12.38
C LEU A 29 -12.82 11.26 13.29
N ALA A 30 -14.06 11.25 12.79
CA ALA A 30 -15.26 11.63 13.53
C ALA A 30 -15.69 10.57 14.55
N ASP A 31 -15.40 9.30 14.30
CA ASP A 31 -15.76 8.18 15.18
C ASP A 31 -15.08 8.28 16.57
N THR A 32 -15.86 8.20 17.65
CA THR A 32 -15.39 8.29 19.03
C THR A 32 -14.68 7.02 19.51
N ASP A 33 -14.96 5.87 18.90
CA ASP A 33 -14.41 4.57 19.31
C ASP A 33 -12.99 4.36 18.75
N VAL A 34 -12.58 5.18 17.78
CA VAL A 34 -11.23 5.15 17.20
C VAL A 34 -10.24 5.86 18.12
N SER A 35 -9.24 5.13 18.61
CA SER A 35 -8.17 5.70 19.46
C SER A 35 -7.44 6.88 18.81
N LEU A 36 -6.97 7.83 19.63
CA LEU A 36 -6.22 9.01 19.19
C LEU A 36 -5.03 8.66 18.28
N PHE A 37 -4.30 7.59 18.61
CA PHE A 37 -3.16 7.13 17.83
C PHE A 37 -3.53 6.69 16.41
N LYS A 38 -4.65 5.97 16.26
CA LYS A 38 -5.18 5.62 14.93
C LYS A 38 -5.61 6.87 14.15
N LYS A 39 -6.23 7.86 14.80
CA LYS A 39 -6.59 9.13 14.16
C LYS A 39 -5.37 9.89 13.65
N MET A 40 -4.30 9.97 14.45
CA MET A 40 -3.02 10.56 14.02
C MET A 40 -2.45 9.88 12.78
N ALA A 41 -2.57 8.56 12.69
CA ALA A 41 -2.11 7.80 11.53
C ALA A 41 -3.00 7.97 10.28
N ILE A 42 -4.31 8.08 10.46
CA ILE A 42 -5.28 8.24 9.38
C ILE A 42 -5.27 9.68 8.84
N LEU A 43 -4.97 10.67 9.67
CA LEU A 43 -5.07 12.08 9.32
C LEU A 43 -4.27 12.48 8.05
N PRO A 44 -3.02 12.03 7.83
CA PRO A 44 -2.33 12.30 6.57
C PRO A 44 -3.07 11.74 5.35
N ILE A 45 -3.69 10.56 5.48
CA ILE A 45 -4.45 9.94 4.39
C ILE A 45 -5.77 10.69 4.15
N ALA A 46 -6.43 11.13 5.22
CA ALA A 46 -7.61 11.99 5.14
C ALA A 46 -7.30 13.32 4.45
N GLY A 47 -6.19 13.98 4.83
CA GLY A 47 -5.69 15.18 4.15
C GLY A 47 -5.46 14.96 2.66
N TRP A 48 -4.90 13.80 2.28
CA TRP A 48 -4.75 13.42 0.87
C TRP A 48 -6.10 13.18 0.17
N GLN A 49 -7.07 12.52 0.82
CA GLN A 49 -8.42 12.32 0.26
C GLN A 49 -9.12 13.65 -0.06
N ARG A 50 -9.02 14.63 0.85
CA ARG A 50 -9.57 15.99 0.66
C ARG A 50 -9.00 16.72 -0.56
N ILE A 51 -7.80 16.35 -1.03
CA ILE A 51 -7.21 16.90 -2.25
C ILE A 51 -7.60 16.03 -3.45
N SER A 52 -7.32 14.73 -3.35
CA SER A 52 -7.46 13.79 -4.47
C SER A 52 -8.90 13.62 -4.97
N TYR A 53 -9.91 13.69 -4.10
CA TYR A 53 -11.30 13.46 -4.48
C TYR A 53 -11.94 14.69 -5.14
N ASN A 54 -11.30 15.86 -5.02
CA ASN A 54 -11.77 17.10 -5.64
C ASN A 54 -11.14 17.35 -7.02
N THR A 55 -10.47 16.35 -7.60
CA THR A 55 -9.86 16.47 -8.92
C THR A 55 -9.78 15.15 -9.68
N ASN A 56 -10.01 15.20 -10.99
CA ASN A 56 -9.90 14.03 -11.86
C ASN A 56 -8.44 13.63 -12.16
N PHE A 57 -7.44 14.45 -11.79
CA PHE A 57 -6.03 14.15 -12.05
C PHE A 57 -5.49 12.99 -11.20
N PHE A 58 -6.06 12.76 -10.02
CA PHE A 58 -5.56 11.77 -9.05
C PHE A 58 -6.46 10.53 -8.94
N ASN A 59 -7.18 10.21 -10.02
CA ASN A 59 -8.04 9.04 -10.07
C ASN A 59 -7.23 7.74 -9.88
N CYS A 60 -7.77 6.86 -9.04
CA CYS A 60 -7.18 5.55 -8.78
C CYS A 60 -7.89 4.48 -9.64
N GLN A 61 -7.12 3.60 -10.27
CA GLN A 61 -7.67 2.49 -11.08
C GLN A 61 -8.28 1.35 -10.23
N PHE A 62 -8.18 1.45 -8.91
CA PHE A 62 -8.54 0.39 -7.98
C PHE A 62 -9.75 0.74 -7.13
N TYR A 63 -10.52 -0.29 -6.78
CA TYR A 63 -11.57 -0.21 -5.75
C TYR A 63 -11.30 -1.24 -4.63
N PRO A 64 -11.24 -0.81 -3.35
CA PRO A 64 -11.16 0.59 -2.91
C PRO A 64 -9.90 1.29 -3.45
N SER A 65 -9.96 2.63 -3.52
CA SER A 65 -8.83 3.48 -3.93
C SER A 65 -7.61 3.23 -3.03
N CYS A 66 -6.39 3.53 -3.49
CA CYS A 66 -5.17 3.28 -2.70
C CYS A 66 -5.19 3.98 -1.32
N SER A 67 -5.72 5.19 -1.25
CA SER A 67 -5.87 5.92 0.02
C SER A 67 -6.89 5.24 0.92
N ASN A 68 -8.06 4.85 0.39
CA ASN A 68 -9.08 4.18 1.17
C ASN A 68 -8.66 2.76 1.61
N TYR A 69 -7.93 2.05 0.76
CA TYR A 69 -7.28 0.78 1.11
C TYR A 69 -6.32 0.97 2.29
N GLY A 70 -5.48 2.02 2.25
CA GLY A 70 -4.53 2.31 3.33
C GLY A 70 -5.21 2.61 4.66
N VAL A 71 -6.29 3.38 4.62
CA VAL A 71 -7.14 3.64 5.79
C VAL A 71 -7.72 2.35 6.36
N ASN A 72 -8.35 1.53 5.52
CA ASN A 72 -8.92 0.25 5.95
C ASN A 72 -7.84 -0.69 6.51
N ALA A 73 -6.67 -0.76 5.87
CA ALA A 73 -5.57 -1.59 6.34
C ALA A 73 -5.03 -1.14 7.72
N ILE A 74 -4.91 0.17 7.95
CA ILE A 74 -4.50 0.72 9.26
C ILE A 74 -5.59 0.48 10.32
N HIS A 75 -6.86 0.62 9.93
CA HIS A 75 -7.99 0.40 10.82
C HIS A 75 -8.03 -1.07 11.30
N ASP A 76 -7.95 -2.02 10.36
CA ASP A 76 -8.15 -3.45 10.56
C ASP A 76 -6.91 -4.18 11.12
N HIS A 77 -5.70 -3.73 10.73
CA HIS A 77 -4.44 -4.41 11.07
C HIS A 77 -3.48 -3.56 11.93
N GLY A 78 -3.88 -2.35 12.30
CA GLY A 78 -3.05 -1.42 13.06
C GLY A 78 -2.00 -0.69 12.21
N LEU A 79 -1.32 0.28 12.83
CA LEU A 79 -0.47 1.24 12.11
C LEU A 79 0.66 0.58 11.32
N ILE A 80 1.41 -0.32 11.95
CA ILE A 80 2.63 -0.89 11.37
C ILE A 80 2.26 -1.80 10.19
N GLN A 81 1.43 -2.82 10.44
CA GLN A 81 1.03 -3.77 9.40
C GLN A 81 0.17 -3.09 8.33
N GLY A 82 -0.74 -2.19 8.71
CA GLY A 82 -1.54 -1.42 7.77
C GLY A 82 -0.69 -0.54 6.85
N SER A 83 0.37 0.09 7.36
CA SER A 83 1.30 0.87 6.52
C SER A 83 2.07 -0.02 5.55
N ILE A 84 2.53 -1.19 5.99
CA ILE A 84 3.17 -2.20 5.12
C ILE A 84 2.22 -2.62 4.00
N MET A 85 0.96 -2.93 4.32
CA MET A 85 -0.07 -3.30 3.33
C MET A 85 -0.39 -2.15 2.37
N ALA A 86 -0.47 -0.93 2.88
CA ALA A 86 -0.70 0.27 2.07
C ALA A 86 0.46 0.50 1.08
N SER A 87 1.71 0.31 1.51
CA SER A 87 2.87 0.44 0.63
C SER A 87 2.90 -0.62 -0.48
N ASP A 88 2.56 -1.88 -0.19
CA ASP A 88 2.33 -2.91 -1.22
C ASP A 88 1.27 -2.47 -2.22
N ARG A 89 0.15 -1.92 -1.74
CA ARG A 89 -0.90 -1.40 -2.62
C ARG A 89 -0.38 -0.31 -3.55
N ILE A 90 0.45 0.62 -3.07
CA ILE A 90 1.05 1.64 -3.94
C ILE A 90 1.91 1.02 -5.04
N VAL A 91 2.72 0.00 -4.72
CA VAL A 91 3.52 -0.73 -5.74
C VAL A 91 2.63 -1.41 -6.77
N ARG A 92 1.52 -2.04 -6.34
CA ARG A 92 0.57 -2.69 -7.24
C ARG A 92 -0.27 -1.72 -8.06
N CYS A 93 -0.38 -0.45 -7.63
CA CYS A 93 -1.06 0.60 -8.36
C CYS A 93 -0.17 1.25 -9.42
N ASN A 94 0.09 0.50 -10.48
CA ASN A 94 0.98 0.89 -11.57
C ASN A 94 0.36 0.58 -12.95
N PRO A 95 0.98 1.02 -14.06
CA PRO A 95 0.43 0.80 -15.40
C PRO A 95 0.20 -0.67 -15.80
N ALA A 96 0.94 -1.62 -15.24
CA ALA A 96 0.77 -3.06 -15.51
C ALA A 96 -0.30 -3.73 -14.63
N ALA A 97 -0.94 -3.00 -13.71
CA ALA A 97 -1.87 -3.57 -12.74
C ALA A 97 -3.08 -4.25 -13.40
N TYR A 98 -3.63 -3.66 -14.46
CA TYR A 98 -4.75 -4.20 -15.23
C TYR A 98 -4.39 -5.54 -15.86
N TYR A 99 -3.24 -5.61 -16.55
CA TYR A 99 -2.72 -6.85 -17.14
C TYR A 99 -2.58 -7.96 -16.09
N TYR A 100 -2.03 -7.64 -14.91
CA TYR A 100 -1.87 -8.64 -13.86
C TYR A 100 -3.18 -9.05 -13.19
N HIS A 101 -4.20 -8.17 -13.13
CA HIS A 101 -5.53 -8.54 -12.66
C HIS A 101 -6.21 -9.53 -13.60
N LEU A 102 -6.16 -9.27 -14.91
CA LEU A 102 -6.67 -10.18 -15.92
C LEU A 102 -5.97 -11.54 -15.85
N LYS A 103 -4.64 -11.56 -15.78
CA LYS A 103 -3.84 -12.79 -15.73
C LYS A 103 -4.14 -13.65 -14.49
N ALA A 104 -4.48 -13.01 -13.37
CA ALA A 104 -4.86 -13.67 -12.13
C ALA A 104 -6.37 -13.97 -12.02
N ASN A 105 -7.14 -13.64 -13.07
CA ASN A 105 -8.61 -13.72 -13.10
C ASN A 105 -9.25 -13.09 -11.85
N MET A 106 -8.79 -11.89 -11.52
CA MET A 106 -9.30 -11.09 -10.42
C MET A 106 -10.55 -10.33 -10.88
N ASP A 107 -11.40 -9.99 -9.90
CA ASP A 107 -12.64 -9.26 -10.16
C ASP A 107 -12.36 -7.86 -10.74
N ILE A 108 -13.12 -7.52 -11.77
CA ILE A 108 -13.13 -6.21 -12.42
C ILE A 108 -14.56 -5.70 -12.29
N GLY A 109 -14.72 -4.62 -11.52
CA GLY A 109 -16.02 -4.06 -11.24
C GLY A 109 -16.69 -3.52 -12.50
N SER A 110 -18.01 -3.31 -12.43
CA SER A 110 -18.85 -2.90 -13.56
C SER A 110 -18.39 -1.62 -14.28
N PHE A 111 -17.65 -0.75 -13.59
CA PHE A 111 -17.10 0.50 -14.13
C PHE A 111 -15.62 0.41 -14.51
N GLY A 112 -15.06 -0.79 -14.62
CA GLY A 112 -13.66 -1.02 -15.01
C GLY A 112 -12.63 -0.89 -13.88
N TYR A 113 -13.06 -0.65 -12.64
CA TYR A 113 -12.16 -0.61 -11.49
C TYR A 113 -11.63 -2.01 -11.15
N LEU A 114 -10.34 -2.08 -10.84
CA LEU A 114 -9.70 -3.29 -10.34
C LEU A 114 -10.13 -3.54 -8.89
N VAL A 115 -10.92 -4.59 -8.65
CA VAL A 115 -11.45 -4.89 -7.31
C VAL A 115 -10.41 -5.66 -6.53
N ASP A 116 -9.87 -5.02 -5.50
CA ASP A 116 -8.88 -5.65 -4.63
C ASP A 116 -8.99 -5.14 -3.19
N PRO A 117 -9.80 -5.81 -2.36
CA PRO A 117 -9.99 -5.46 -0.96
C PRO A 117 -8.76 -5.79 -0.09
N VAL A 118 -8.74 -5.22 1.12
CA VAL A 118 -7.68 -5.48 2.14
C VAL A 118 -7.51 -6.98 2.36
N THR A 119 -8.62 -7.70 2.51
CA THR A 119 -8.70 -9.16 2.61
C THR A 119 -9.23 -9.73 1.28
N PRO A 120 -8.37 -10.28 0.40
CA PRO A 120 -8.82 -10.88 -0.85
C PRO A 120 -9.76 -12.05 -0.61
N LYS A 121 -10.85 -12.12 -1.38
CA LYS A 121 -11.69 -13.32 -1.44
C LYS A 121 -10.94 -14.38 -2.25
N THR A 122 -10.36 -15.36 -1.57
CA THR A 122 -9.78 -16.54 -2.23
C THR A 122 -10.88 -17.53 -2.54
N THR A 123 -11.47 -17.41 -3.71
CA THR A 123 -12.01 -18.56 -4.42
C THR A 123 -11.05 -18.87 -5.55
N LEU A 124 -10.85 -20.16 -5.86
CA LEU A 124 -10.26 -20.76 -7.08
C LEU A 124 -9.22 -21.83 -6.73
N GLU A 125 -9.72 -23.06 -6.62
CA GLU A 125 -8.99 -24.32 -6.47
C GLU A 125 -8.01 -24.62 -7.65
N SER A 126 -8.01 -23.81 -8.72
CA SER A 126 -7.30 -24.05 -9.99
C SER A 126 -5.99 -23.27 -10.18
N ARG A 127 -5.44 -22.65 -9.12
CA ARG A 127 -4.23 -21.80 -9.23
C ARG A 127 -2.94 -22.61 -9.04
N LYS A 128 -1.90 -22.30 -9.84
CA LYS A 128 -0.54 -22.81 -9.56
C LYS A 128 0.02 -22.13 -8.32
N ILE A 129 -0.06 -22.80 -7.18
CA ILE A 129 0.38 -22.23 -5.89
C ILE A 129 1.91 -22.18 -5.87
N LYS A 130 2.46 -20.97 -5.96
CA LYS A 130 3.87 -20.70 -5.64
C LYS A 130 4.04 -20.53 -4.14
N SER A 131 5.20 -20.92 -3.60
CA SER A 131 5.43 -20.84 -2.16
C SER A 131 5.51 -19.37 -1.69
N PRO A 132 4.61 -18.93 -0.79
CA PRO A 132 4.64 -17.56 -0.27
C PRO A 132 5.89 -17.25 0.55
N LEU A 133 6.42 -18.25 1.26
CA LEU A 133 7.64 -18.08 2.06
C LEU A 133 8.88 -17.95 1.17
N ILE A 134 8.96 -18.70 0.07
CA ILE A 134 10.05 -18.55 -0.90
C ILE A 134 9.97 -17.16 -1.55
N ALA A 135 8.78 -16.71 -1.95
CA ALA A 135 8.61 -15.38 -2.51
C ALA A 135 9.06 -14.28 -1.53
N ALA A 136 8.62 -14.35 -0.27
CA ALA A 136 9.05 -13.42 0.78
C ALA A 136 10.57 -13.45 1.00
N GLY A 137 11.15 -14.65 1.09
CA GLY A 137 12.59 -14.84 1.28
C GLY A 137 13.42 -14.23 0.14
N LEU A 138 13.00 -14.44 -1.12
CA LEU A 138 13.65 -13.83 -2.28
C LEU A 138 13.61 -12.29 -2.21
N SER A 139 12.46 -11.70 -1.89
CA SER A 139 12.35 -10.24 -1.72
C SER A 139 13.09 -9.69 -0.49
N THR A 140 13.34 -10.54 0.51
CA THR A 140 14.16 -10.17 1.68
C THR A 140 15.65 -10.10 1.33
N ILE A 141 16.11 -10.88 0.35
CA ILE A 141 17.51 -10.84 -0.10
C ILE A 141 17.70 -9.72 -1.12
N VAL A 142 16.82 -9.65 -2.12
CA VAL A 142 16.82 -8.57 -3.12
C VAL A 142 15.37 -8.11 -3.34
N PRO A 143 15.05 -6.85 -2.98
CA PRO A 143 13.73 -6.27 -3.22
C PRO A 143 13.23 -6.50 -4.65
N GLY A 144 11.98 -6.96 -4.78
CA GLY A 144 11.35 -7.26 -6.07
C GLY A 144 11.48 -8.72 -6.56
N LEU A 145 12.49 -9.49 -6.13
CA LEU A 145 12.69 -10.85 -6.64
C LEU A 145 11.52 -11.79 -6.35
N GLY A 146 10.86 -11.66 -5.20
CA GLY A 146 9.71 -12.48 -4.85
C GLY A 146 8.52 -12.26 -5.79
N ARG A 147 8.28 -11.01 -6.22
CA ARG A 147 7.24 -10.69 -7.21
C ARG A 147 7.63 -11.18 -8.61
N ALA A 148 8.90 -11.06 -8.98
CA ALA A 148 9.44 -11.60 -10.22
C ALA A 148 9.31 -13.14 -10.26
N TYR A 149 9.62 -13.82 -9.17
CA TYR A 149 9.38 -15.26 -8.98
C TYR A 149 7.91 -15.62 -9.23
N CYS A 150 6.97 -14.76 -8.85
CA CYS A 150 5.55 -14.96 -9.12
C CYS A 150 5.13 -14.68 -10.57
N GLY A 151 6.00 -14.10 -11.39
CA GLY A 151 5.70 -13.69 -12.77
C GLY A 151 5.15 -12.28 -12.89
N ARG A 152 5.29 -11.46 -11.84
CA ARG A 152 4.93 -10.03 -11.80
C ARG A 152 6.18 -9.16 -11.85
N ILE A 153 6.94 -9.31 -12.93
CA ILE A 153 8.26 -8.68 -13.10
C ILE A 153 8.17 -7.14 -12.97
N TYR A 154 7.17 -6.50 -13.57
CA TYR A 154 7.05 -5.04 -13.54
C TYR A 154 6.81 -4.53 -12.11
N GLU A 155 5.98 -5.22 -11.32
CA GLU A 155 5.80 -4.87 -9.90
C GLU A 155 7.07 -5.13 -9.09
N GLY A 156 7.80 -6.21 -9.38
CA GLY A 156 9.08 -6.49 -8.75
C GLY A 156 10.11 -5.39 -9.01
N LEU A 157 10.24 -4.96 -10.26
CA LEU A 157 11.14 -3.86 -10.64
C LEU A 157 10.74 -2.54 -9.98
N LEU A 158 9.46 -2.18 -10.04
CA LEU A 158 8.96 -0.93 -9.44
C LEU A 158 9.14 -0.94 -7.92
N GLY A 159 8.73 -2.01 -7.25
CA GLY A 159 8.85 -2.16 -5.80
C GLY A 159 10.31 -2.17 -5.33
N GLY A 160 11.18 -2.88 -6.06
CA GLY A 160 12.62 -2.88 -5.81
C GLY A 160 13.24 -1.50 -5.98
N LEU A 161 12.93 -0.81 -7.08
CA LEU A 161 13.41 0.55 -7.34
C LEU A 161 12.96 1.53 -6.24
N MET A 162 11.67 1.51 -5.88
CA MET A 162 11.14 2.37 -4.81
C MET A 162 11.85 2.12 -3.48
N THR A 163 12.10 0.86 -3.14
CA THR A 163 12.81 0.47 -1.91
C THR A 163 14.25 0.99 -1.91
N VAL A 164 14.97 0.85 -3.03
CA VAL A 164 16.35 1.34 -3.18
C VAL A 164 16.40 2.87 -3.10
N LEU A 165 15.50 3.58 -3.79
CA LEU A 165 15.47 5.04 -3.79
C LEU A 165 15.19 5.60 -2.40
N VAL A 166 14.17 5.08 -1.71
CA VAL A 166 13.86 5.52 -0.34
C VAL A 166 14.99 5.15 0.62
N GLY A 167 15.61 3.98 0.44
CA GLY A 167 16.79 3.56 1.21
C GLY A 167 17.98 4.49 1.02
N GLN A 168 18.27 4.92 -0.21
CA GLN A 168 19.33 5.87 -0.51
C GLN A 168 19.07 7.24 0.15
N ILE A 169 17.82 7.72 0.11
CA ILE A 169 17.44 8.98 0.77
C ILE A 169 17.60 8.85 2.29
N ALA A 170 17.16 7.73 2.87
CA ALA A 170 17.32 7.46 4.29
C ALA A 170 18.80 7.43 4.70
N TRP A 171 19.63 6.73 3.93
CA TRP A 171 21.08 6.64 4.14
C TRP A 171 21.74 8.02 4.12
N ASN A 172 21.49 8.80 3.06
CA ASN A 172 22.06 10.13 2.93
C ASN A 172 21.61 11.06 4.07
N ALA A 173 20.32 11.02 4.45
CA ALA A 173 19.80 11.82 5.56
C ALA A 173 20.44 11.44 6.91
N ALA A 174 20.74 10.15 7.12
CA ALA A 174 21.42 9.66 8.31
C ALA A 174 22.89 10.09 8.36
N GLN A 175 23.62 9.95 7.24
CA GLN A 175 25.02 10.36 7.13
C GLN A 175 25.20 11.87 7.33
N GLU A 176 24.28 12.67 6.82
CA GLU A 176 24.24 14.12 7.01
C GLU A 176 23.71 14.53 8.40
N LYS A 177 23.40 13.57 9.29
CA LYS A 177 22.89 13.78 10.65
C LYS A 177 21.68 14.73 10.70
N ARG A 178 20.78 14.67 9.71
CA ARG A 178 19.60 15.55 9.65
C ARG A 178 18.54 15.08 10.65
N PRO A 179 18.28 15.80 11.76
CA PRO A 179 17.50 15.27 12.89
C PRO A 179 16.02 15.02 12.58
N ILE A 180 15.48 15.70 11.57
CA ILE A 180 14.08 15.53 11.15
C ILE A 180 13.97 14.55 9.97
N LYS A 181 14.85 14.68 8.96
CA LYS A 181 14.75 13.88 7.72
C LYS A 181 15.15 12.42 7.96
N ALA A 182 16.20 12.18 8.75
CA ALA A 182 16.70 10.83 8.99
C ALA A 182 15.63 9.88 9.56
N PRO A 183 14.90 10.22 10.65
CA PRO A 183 13.88 9.31 11.18
C PRO A 183 12.70 9.13 10.22
N ILE A 184 12.27 10.18 9.49
CA ILE A 184 11.17 10.09 8.52
C ILE A 184 11.52 9.10 7.40
N PHE A 185 12.66 9.30 6.73
CA PHE A 185 13.02 8.45 5.59
C PHE A 185 13.44 7.04 6.02
N THR A 186 14.02 6.87 7.21
CA THR A 186 14.29 5.54 7.77
C THR A 186 12.99 4.78 8.04
N THR A 187 11.98 5.46 8.58
CA THR A 187 10.65 4.86 8.80
C THR A 187 9.98 4.50 7.47
N LEU A 188 10.03 5.40 6.48
CA LEU A 188 9.51 5.13 5.14
C LEU A 188 10.23 3.96 4.49
N PHE A 189 11.56 3.88 4.61
CA PHE A 189 12.32 2.75 4.09
C PHE A 189 11.87 1.44 4.72
N ALA A 190 11.73 1.39 6.05
CA ALA A 190 11.24 0.20 6.74
C ALA A 190 9.83 -0.21 6.28
N VAL A 191 8.93 0.75 6.08
CA VAL A 191 7.58 0.50 5.56
C VAL A 191 7.61 -0.05 4.13
N TYR A 192 8.36 0.57 3.21
CA TYR A 192 8.46 0.11 1.82
C TYR A 192 9.16 -1.24 1.72
N TYR A 193 10.23 -1.46 2.50
CA TYR A 193 10.93 -2.74 2.54
C TYR A 193 10.03 -3.87 3.05
N GLY A 194 9.32 -3.62 4.17
CA GLY A 194 8.31 -4.55 4.67
C GLY A 194 7.18 -4.77 3.67
N GLY A 195 6.75 -3.71 2.98
CA GLY A 195 5.78 -3.74 1.89
C GLY A 195 6.19 -4.63 0.73
N GLU A 196 7.46 -4.60 0.36
CA GLU A 196 7.99 -5.46 -0.70
C GLU A 196 8.00 -6.94 -0.32
N ILE A 197 8.42 -7.25 0.90
CA ILE A 197 8.38 -8.63 1.42
C ILE A 197 6.94 -9.12 1.53
N TYR A 198 6.07 -8.33 2.16
CA TYR A 198 4.66 -8.64 2.31
C TYR A 198 3.97 -8.79 0.95
N GLY A 199 4.25 -7.89 0.01
CA GLY A 199 3.71 -7.90 -1.34
C GLY A 199 4.13 -9.14 -2.14
N ALA A 200 5.37 -9.60 -1.98
CA ALA A 200 5.81 -10.87 -2.56
C ALA A 200 5.07 -12.07 -1.98
N TYR A 201 4.94 -12.14 -0.65
CA TYR A 201 4.14 -13.16 0.03
C TYR A 201 2.68 -13.15 -0.47
N ARG A 202 2.06 -11.96 -0.49
CA ARG A 202 0.67 -11.75 -0.90
C ARG A 202 0.46 -12.13 -2.36
N THR A 203 1.42 -11.82 -3.23
CA THR A 203 1.43 -12.23 -4.64
C THR A 203 1.37 -13.74 -4.81
N ALA A 204 2.29 -14.45 -4.16
CA ALA A 204 2.34 -15.90 -4.20
C ALA A 204 1.12 -16.56 -3.55
N LYS A 205 0.46 -15.91 -2.58
CA LYS A 205 -0.71 -16.48 -1.91
C LYS A 205 -2.03 -16.20 -2.66
N TYR A 206 -2.20 -15.00 -3.20
CA TYR A 206 -3.50 -14.49 -3.62
C TYR A 206 -3.59 -14.09 -5.09
N TYR A 207 -2.47 -13.97 -5.81
CA TYR A 207 -2.48 -13.43 -7.18
C TYR A 207 -1.68 -14.29 -8.17
N ASN A 208 -1.59 -15.60 -7.91
CA ASN A 208 -1.02 -16.52 -8.89
C ASN A 208 -1.89 -16.58 -10.15
N PRO A 209 -1.26 -16.70 -11.34
CA PRO A 209 -1.99 -16.91 -12.57
C PRO A 209 -2.77 -18.23 -12.54
N ILE A 210 -3.92 -18.26 -13.20
CA ILE A 210 -4.68 -19.51 -13.42
C ILE A 210 -3.86 -20.43 -14.31
N GLN A 211 -3.86 -21.74 -13.99
CA GLN A 211 -3.39 -22.75 -14.93
C GLN A 211 -4.48 -22.97 -15.97
N ILE A 212 -4.37 -22.34 -17.13
CA ILE A 212 -5.19 -22.74 -18.27
C ILE A 212 -4.78 -24.19 -18.57
N GLN A 213 -5.70 -25.15 -18.38
CA GLN A 213 -5.50 -26.49 -18.93
C GLN A 213 -5.29 -26.27 -20.42
N LYS A 214 -4.07 -26.51 -20.91
CA LYS A 214 -3.86 -26.64 -22.34
C LYS A 214 -4.76 -27.80 -22.74
N GLU A 215 -5.85 -27.52 -23.47
CA GLU A 215 -6.53 -28.56 -24.22
C GLU A 215 -5.44 -29.25 -25.03
N LYS A 216 -5.22 -30.52 -24.70
CA LYS A 216 -4.33 -31.39 -25.47
C LYS A 216 -4.94 -31.43 -26.88
N PRO A 217 -4.18 -31.12 -27.94
CA PRO A 217 -4.69 -31.28 -29.29
C PRO A 217 -5.09 -32.74 -29.55
#